data_AF-A0A933EPV1-F1
#
_entry.id   AF-A0A933EPV1-F1
#
_cell.length_a   1.000
_cell.length_b   1.000
_cell.length_c   1.000
_cell.angle_alpha   90.00
_cell.angle_beta   90.00
_cell.angle_gamma   90.00
#
_symmetry.space_group_name_H-M   'P 1'
#
loop_
_entity.id
_entity.type
_entity.pdbx_description
1 polymer ?
#
loop_
_entity_poly.entity_id
_entity_poly.type
_entity_poly.pdbx_seq_one_letter_code
_entity_poly.pdbx_strand_id
1 'polypeptide(L)'
;MAVSKSDHSLTLRDLLSEREDVKLTDVGFSQTAIVGSLLFLRVVPFDDFNMTSGIAFVFPDDLESYLLRKYKKLAKKVPSESDSTKRFVSFSDWIRPMA
;
A
#
# COMPACT_ATOMS: atom_id res chain seq x y z
N MET A 1 -7.34 -2.92 -8.45
CA MET A 1 -7.44 -3.98 -7.43
C MET A 1 -8.53 -4.96 -7.83
N ALA A 2 -8.30 -6.26 -7.71
CA ALA A 2 -9.31 -7.31 -7.80
C ALA A 2 -9.37 -8.08 -6.47
N VAL A 3 -10.53 -8.63 -6.12
CA VAL A 3 -10.76 -9.32 -4.83
C VAL A 3 -11.41 -10.68 -5.08
N SER A 4 -10.82 -11.75 -4.52
CA SER A 4 -11.41 -13.09 -4.46
C SER A 4 -11.76 -13.42 -3.01
N LYS A 5 -13.06 -13.48 -2.72
CA LYS A 5 -13.57 -13.80 -1.37
C LYS A 5 -13.38 -15.27 -1.02
N SER A 6 -13.54 -16.18 -1.99
CA SER A 6 -13.37 -17.63 -1.79
C SER A 6 -11.91 -18.00 -1.57
N ASP A 7 -10.99 -17.33 -2.26
CA ASP A 7 -9.57 -17.64 -2.19
C ASP A 7 -8.84 -16.78 -1.15
N HIS A 8 -9.60 -15.99 -0.37
CA HIS A 8 -9.10 -15.05 0.63
C HIS A 8 -7.94 -14.18 0.13
N SER A 9 -8.05 -13.66 -1.10
CA SER A 9 -6.95 -12.96 -1.76
C SER A 9 -7.36 -11.69 -2.49
N LEU A 10 -6.37 -10.83 -2.70
CA LEU A 10 -6.46 -9.60 -3.47
C LEU A 10 -5.34 -9.56 -4.50
N THR A 11 -5.62 -9.00 -5.67
CA THR A 11 -4.61 -8.65 -6.66
C THR A 11 -4.49 -7.13 -6.71
N LEU A 12 -3.31 -6.63 -6.39
CA LEU A 12 -3.01 -5.20 -6.30
C LEU A 12 -2.05 -4.80 -7.41
N ARG A 13 -2.32 -3.67 -8.05
CA ARG A 13 -1.37 -3.00 -8.93
C ARG A 13 -0.41 -2.17 -8.07
N ASP A 14 0.89 -2.36 -8.22
CA ASP A 14 1.87 -1.48 -7.56
C ASP A 14 1.91 -0.11 -8.26
N LEU A 15 1.69 0.96 -7.49
CA LEU A 15 1.70 2.34 -7.99
C LEU A 15 3.04 3.04 -7.78
N LEU A 16 3.91 2.48 -6.92
CA LEU A 16 5.22 3.05 -6.60
C LEU A 16 6.37 2.38 -7.38
N SER A 17 6.09 1.25 -8.02
CA SER A 17 7.01 0.60 -8.93
C SER A 17 6.29 0.20 -10.22
N GLU A 18 6.99 0.19 -11.34
CA GLU A 18 6.45 -0.32 -12.63
C GLU A 18 6.46 -1.86 -12.67
N ARG A 19 6.26 -2.51 -11.52
CA ARG A 19 6.26 -3.97 -11.40
C ARG A 19 4.91 -4.56 -11.78
N GLU A 20 4.93 -5.87 -11.94
CA GLU A 20 3.74 -6.71 -12.08
C GLU A 20 2.82 -6.59 -10.86
N ASP A 21 1.56 -6.95 -11.08
CA ASP A 21 0.54 -7.01 -10.03
C ASP A 21 0.96 -7.98 -8.91
N VAL A 22 0.71 -7.59 -7.67
CA VAL A 22 1.00 -8.36 -6.46
C VAL A 22 -0.27 -9.07 -5.98
N LYS A 23 -0.25 -10.40 -5.97
CA LYS A 23 -1.28 -11.21 -5.31
C LYS A 23 -0.96 -11.32 -3.81
N LEU A 24 -1.90 -10.90 -2.97
CA LEU A 24 -1.86 -10.99 -1.51
C LEU A 24 -2.92 -11.99 -1.01
N THR A 25 -2.52 -12.85 -0.09
CA THR A 25 -3.43 -13.63 0.75
C THR A 25 -3.74 -12.82 2.00
N ASP A 26 -4.98 -12.38 2.16
CA ASP A 26 -5.42 -11.59 3.30
C ASP A 26 -6.93 -11.78 3.54
N VAL A 27 -7.27 -12.45 4.65
CA VAL A 27 -8.66 -12.76 4.99
C VAL A 27 -9.44 -11.47 5.28
N GLY A 28 -8.86 -10.50 5.98
CA GLY A 28 -9.56 -9.26 6.34
C GLY A 28 -9.87 -8.41 5.12
N PHE A 29 -8.84 -8.10 4.33
CA PHE A 29 -9.01 -7.27 3.14
C PHE A 29 -9.83 -7.99 2.06
N SER A 30 -9.72 -9.31 1.89
CA SER A 30 -10.53 -10.01 0.89
C SER A 30 -12.04 -9.91 1.15
N GLN A 31 -12.45 -9.72 2.41
CA GLN A 31 -13.86 -9.57 2.76
C GLN A 31 -14.34 -8.12 2.82
N THR A 32 -13.44 -7.17 3.08
CA THR A 32 -13.81 -5.79 3.45
C THR A 32 -13.27 -4.70 2.53
N ALA A 33 -12.28 -5.00 1.67
CA ALA A 33 -11.71 -4.02 0.77
C ALA A 33 -12.75 -3.54 -0.25
N ILE A 34 -12.80 -2.22 -0.44
CA ILE A 34 -13.62 -1.60 -1.48
C ILE A 34 -12.80 -1.56 -2.77
N VAL A 35 -13.29 -2.21 -3.82
CA VAL A 35 -12.63 -2.17 -5.15
C VAL A 35 -12.49 -0.71 -5.60
N GLY A 36 -11.27 -0.33 -5.95
CA GLY A 36 -10.90 1.05 -6.29
C GLY A 36 -10.01 1.69 -5.24
N SER A 37 -10.16 1.34 -3.95
CA SER A 37 -9.33 1.92 -2.89
C SER A 37 -7.84 1.69 -3.09
N LEU A 38 -7.05 2.68 -2.69
CA LEU A 38 -5.59 2.63 -2.69
C LEU A 38 -5.09 2.14 -1.34
N LEU A 39 -4.10 1.26 -1.36
CA LEU A 39 -3.55 0.66 -0.15
C LEU A 39 -2.06 1.00 -0.05
N PHE A 40 -1.66 1.53 1.11
CA PHE A 40 -0.27 1.51 1.54
C PHE A 40 -0.11 0.47 2.63
N LEU A 41 0.65 -0.58 2.35
CA LEU A 41 0.91 -1.70 3.25
C LEU A 41 2.31 -2.25 3.02
N ARG A 42 2.81 -3.04 3.98
CA ARG A 42 4.03 -3.82 3.78
C ARG A 42 3.69 -5.22 3.32
N VAL A 43 4.19 -5.58 2.14
CA VAL A 43 4.14 -6.94 1.62
C VAL A 43 5.26 -7.77 2.26
N VAL A 44 4.93 -8.97 2.73
CA VAL A 44 5.88 -9.97 3.21
C VAL A 44 5.76 -11.18 2.29
N PRO A 45 6.79 -11.45 1.46
CA PRO A 45 6.79 -12.59 0.55
C PRO A 45 7.10 -13.89 1.30
N PHE A 46 6.39 -14.95 0.95
CA PHE A 46 6.68 -16.35 1.25
C PHE A 46 6.76 -17.11 -0.08
N ASP A 47 7.27 -18.34 -0.05
CA ASP A 47 7.51 -19.14 -1.26
C ASP A 47 6.24 -19.29 -2.13
N ASP A 48 5.08 -19.49 -1.49
CA ASP A 48 3.81 -19.78 -2.18
C ASP A 48 2.84 -18.60 -2.22
N PHE A 49 3.01 -17.59 -1.37
CA PHE A 49 2.07 -16.47 -1.25
C PHE A 49 2.72 -15.21 -0.70
N ASN A 50 2.07 -14.06 -0.89
CA ASN A 50 2.42 -12.85 -0.18
C ASN A 50 1.38 -12.56 0.90
N MET A 51 1.80 -12.04 2.04
CA MET A 51 0.89 -11.53 3.06
C MET A 51 1.24 -10.09 3.45
N THR A 52 0.47 -9.53 4.37
CA THR A 52 0.67 -8.19 4.91
C THR A 52 1.29 -8.25 6.30
N SER A 53 1.99 -7.20 6.73
CA SER A 53 2.45 -7.07 8.13
C SER A 53 2.33 -5.64 8.64
N GLY A 54 2.05 -5.53 9.95
CA GLY A 54 1.95 -4.25 10.63
C GLY A 54 0.65 -3.52 10.32
N ILE A 55 0.77 -2.28 9.87
CA ILE A 55 -0.36 -1.39 9.62
C ILE A 55 -0.57 -1.19 8.11
N ALA A 56 -1.84 -1.09 7.73
CA ALA A 56 -2.24 -0.72 6.38
C ALA A 56 -3.00 0.62 6.41
N PHE A 57 -2.76 1.45 5.41
CA PHE A 57 -3.47 2.71 5.21
C PHE A 57 -4.31 2.59 3.94
N VAL A 58 -5.57 2.98 4.05
CA VAL A 58 -6.54 2.93 2.96
C VAL A 58 -6.85 4.37 2.55
N PHE A 59 -6.78 4.64 1.25
CA PHE A 59 -7.13 5.94 0.68
C PHE A 59 -8.17 5.79 -0.42
N PRO A 60 -9.01 6.81 -0.64
CA PRO A 60 -9.83 6.93 -1.84
C PRO A 60 -8.99 6.93 -3.13
N ASP A 61 -9.58 6.48 -4.23
CA ASP A 61 -8.94 6.36 -5.55
C ASP A 61 -8.61 7.72 -6.18
N ASP A 62 -9.47 8.71 -5.98
CA ASP A 62 -9.30 10.09 -6.45
C ASP A 62 -8.04 10.79 -5.90
N LEU A 63 -7.44 10.25 -4.83
CA LEU A 63 -6.19 10.77 -4.24
C LEU A 63 -4.92 10.23 -4.89
N GLU A 64 -4.98 9.30 -5.84
CA GLU A 64 -3.79 8.63 -6.41
C GLU A 64 -2.71 9.63 -6.86
N SER A 65 -3.08 10.53 -7.78
CA SER A 65 -2.15 11.52 -8.33
C SER A 65 -1.60 12.47 -7.26
N TYR A 66 -2.40 12.78 -6.25
CA TYR A 66 -1.99 13.62 -5.14
C TYR A 66 -0.99 12.91 -4.22
N LEU A 67 -1.27 11.66 -3.85
CA LEU A 67 -0.43 10.81 -3.02
C LEU A 67 0.94 10.59 -3.67
N LEU A 68 0.97 10.21 -4.95
CA LEU A 68 2.22 9.99 -5.70
C LEU A 68 3.06 11.27 -5.81
N ARG A 69 2.43 12.41 -6.10
CA ARG A 69 3.11 13.71 -6.16
C ARG A 69 3.69 14.11 -4.80
N LYS A 70 2.94 13.92 -3.71
CA LYS A 70 3.40 14.29 -2.37
C LYS A 70 4.51 13.35 -1.89
N TYR A 71 4.38 12.05 -2.12
CA TYR A 71 5.44 11.06 -1.85
C TYR A 71 6.76 11.47 -2.51
N LYS A 72 6.75 11.80 -3.81
CA LYS A 72 7.96 12.25 -4.53
C LYS A 72 8.63 13.47 -3.89
N LYS A 73 7.88 14.35 -3.24
CA LYS A 73 8.41 15.51 -2.51
C LYS A 73 8.92 15.16 -1.12
N LEU A 74 8.18 14.33 -0.37
CA LEU A 74 8.50 13.96 1.01
C LEU A 74 9.69 12.98 1.08
N ALA A 75 9.72 11.98 0.20
CA ALA A 75 10.77 10.96 0.17
C ALA A 75 12.18 11.55 0.00
N LYS A 76 12.31 12.68 -0.70
CA LYS A 76 13.59 13.42 -0.87
C LYS A 76 14.10 14.08 0.42
N LYS A 77 13.21 14.30 1.40
CA LYS A 77 13.52 14.96 2.67
C LYS A 77 13.78 13.97 3.80
N VAL A 78 13.48 12.68 3.60
CA VAL A 78 13.68 11.64 4.62
C VAL A 78 15.17 11.29 4.66
N PRO A 79 15.87 11.45 5.82
CA PRO A 79 17.30 11.17 5.94
C PRO A 79 17.55 9.67 6.09
N SER A 80 17.28 8.91 5.02
CA SER A 80 17.49 7.47 4.94
C SER A 80 17.79 7.09 3.51
N GLU A 81 18.66 6.11 3.28
CA GLU A 81 18.87 5.54 1.94
C GLU A 81 17.87 4.43 1.60
N SER A 82 17.14 3.91 2.59
CA SER A 82 16.17 2.83 2.41
C SER A 82 14.86 3.35 1.80
N ASP A 83 14.49 2.84 0.63
CA ASP A 83 13.21 3.14 -0.01
C ASP A 83 12.01 2.73 0.86
N SER A 84 12.11 1.61 1.59
CA SER A 84 11.03 1.16 2.46
C SER A 84 10.82 2.14 3.63
N THR A 85 11.89 2.72 4.17
CA THR A 85 11.83 3.77 5.19
C THR A 85 11.26 5.07 4.62
N LYS A 86 11.74 5.53 3.45
CA LYS A 86 11.23 6.73 2.77
C LYS A 86 9.73 6.65 2.52
N ARG A 87 9.27 5.50 2.01
CA ARG A 87 7.85 5.22 1.77
C ARG A 87 7.05 5.25 3.07
N PHE A 88 7.46 4.47 4.07
CA PHE A 88 6.74 4.39 5.34
C PHE A 88 6.57 5.76 6.02
N VAL A 89 7.64 6.56 6.09
CA VAL A 89 7.58 7.92 6.66
C VAL A 89 6.64 8.81 5.85
N SER A 90 6.76 8.79 4.52
CA SER A 90 5.95 9.66 3.64
C SER A 90 4.44 9.41 3.71
N PHE A 91 4.03 8.16 3.93
CA PHE A 91 2.61 7.78 4.03
C PHE A 91 2.08 7.81 5.48
N SER A 92 2.93 7.60 6.49
CA SER A 92 2.50 7.69 7.90
C SER A 92 2.26 9.12 8.38
N ASP A 93 2.89 10.13 7.76
CA ASP A 93 2.63 11.55 8.03
C ASP A 93 1.16 11.96 7.86
N TRP A 94 0.36 11.20 7.11
CA TRP A 94 -1.04 11.51 6.81
C TRP A 94 -2.02 11.14 7.92
N ILE A 95 -1.52 10.49 8.97
CA ILE A 95 -2.30 9.93 10.07
C ILE A 95 -1.96 10.66 11.37
N ARG A 96 -0.93 11.52 11.36
CA ARG A 96 -0.85 12.54 12.39
C ARG A 96 -2.09 13.42 12.22
N PRO A 97 -2.94 13.55 13.25
CA PRO A 97 -3.89 14.65 13.28
C PRO A 97 -3.10 15.92 12.97
N MET A 98 -3.69 16.84 12.22
CA MET A 98 -3.24 18.22 12.30
C MET A 98 -3.32 18.60 13.79
N ALA A 99 -2.18 18.52 14.48
CA ALA A 99 -1.97 19.01 15.82
C ALA A 99 -1.55 20.48 15.71
#